data_AF-A0A6B9VJW9-F1
#
_entry.id   AF-A0A6B9VJW9-F1
#
_cell.length_a   1.000
_cell.length_b   1.000
_cell.length_c   1.000
_cell.angle_alpha   90.00
_cell.angle_beta   90.00
_cell.angle_gamma   90.00
#
_symmetry.space_group_name_H-M   'P 1'
#
loop_
_entity.id
_entity.type
_entity.pdbx_description
1 polymer ?
#
loop_
_entity_poly.entity_id
_entity_poly.type
_entity_poly.pdbx_seq_one_letter_code
_entity_poly.pdbx_strand_id
1 'polypeptide(L)'
;PDHILGNMYGQSWSNILDIIIPYPGRSFLEVTPAMNAQGYTPLVMFQLAEEFFLSLNMTALPPQFWINSMLEEPPDRPVLCQPSAWDFCNGQDYRIKMCTTVTHKDLITAHH
;
A
#
# COMPACT_ATOMS: atom_id res chain seq x y z
N PRO A 1 19.48 17.89 -9.22
CA PRO A 1 18.36 17.67 -10.18
C PRO A 1 17.26 16.90 -9.47
N ASP A 2 15.99 17.31 -9.57
CA ASP A 2 14.92 16.67 -8.78
C ASP A 2 14.41 15.36 -9.40
N HIS A 3 14.40 15.29 -10.73
CA HIS A 3 13.88 14.16 -11.51
C HIS A 3 14.72 12.86 -11.47
N ILE A 4 15.81 12.81 -10.69
CA ILE A 4 16.70 11.63 -10.57
C ILE A 4 16.51 10.86 -9.26
N LEU A 5 15.54 11.25 -8.44
CA LEU A 5 15.35 10.72 -7.09
C LEU A 5 14.35 9.55 -7.02
N GLY A 6 13.89 9.06 -8.17
CA GLY A 6 12.95 7.93 -8.25
C GLY A 6 11.54 8.24 -7.76
N ASN A 7 11.22 9.51 -7.49
CA ASN A 7 9.91 9.97 -7.05
C ASN A 7 9.58 11.29 -7.74
N MET A 8 8.33 11.44 -8.19
CA MET A 8 7.86 12.62 -8.96
C MET A 8 8.12 13.96 -8.24
N TYR A 9 8.14 13.97 -6.91
CA TYR A 9 8.33 15.16 -6.08
C TYR A 9 9.60 15.11 -5.23
N GLY A 10 10.50 14.15 -5.47
CA GLY A 10 11.74 14.00 -4.69
C GLY A 10 11.53 13.68 -3.19
N GLN A 11 10.29 13.43 -2.74
CA GLN A 11 9.93 13.29 -1.32
C GLN A 11 10.39 11.96 -0.69
N SER A 12 10.74 10.97 -1.52
CA SER A 12 11.27 9.67 -1.09
C SER A 12 12.29 9.17 -2.10
N TRP A 13 13.41 8.66 -1.63
CA TRP A 13 14.51 8.15 -2.47
C TRP A 13 14.63 6.62 -2.40
N SER A 14 13.61 5.95 -1.87
CA SER A 14 13.56 4.49 -1.75
C SER A 14 13.69 3.77 -3.10
N ASN A 15 13.19 4.38 -4.17
CA ASN A 15 13.21 3.83 -5.52
C ASN A 15 14.59 3.88 -6.21
N ILE A 16 15.60 4.53 -5.62
CA ILE A 16 16.97 4.59 -6.17
C ILE A 16 17.99 3.85 -5.30
N LEU A 17 17.53 2.98 -4.40
CA LEU A 17 18.40 2.25 -3.47
C LEU A 17 19.44 1.40 -4.20
N ASP A 18 19.11 0.84 -5.36
CA ASP A 18 19.99 0.05 -6.21
C ASP A 18 21.31 0.76 -6.58
N ILE A 19 21.30 2.08 -6.72
CA ILE A 19 22.48 2.88 -7.08
C ILE A 19 23.19 3.58 -5.91
N ILE A 20 22.56 3.62 -4.72
CA ILE A 20 23.13 4.28 -3.52
C ILE A 20 23.47 3.31 -2.39
N ILE A 21 23.34 1.99 -2.59
CA ILE A 21 23.68 0.98 -1.58
C ILE A 21 25.14 1.16 -1.11
N PRO A 22 25.37 1.41 0.19
CA PRO A 22 26.73 1.64 0.72
C PRO A 22 27.63 0.40 0.69
N TYR A 23 27.02 -0.79 0.73
CA TYR A 23 27.72 -2.08 0.84
C TYR A 23 27.40 -2.96 -0.37
N PRO A 24 28.26 -2.97 -1.41
CA PRO A 24 28.06 -3.77 -2.61
C PRO A 24 27.83 -5.24 -2.29
N GLY A 25 26.85 -5.86 -2.95
CA GLY A 25 26.46 -7.26 -2.70
C GLY A 25 25.47 -7.46 -1.55
N ARG A 26 25.09 -6.40 -0.83
CA ARG A 26 23.93 -6.42 0.08
C ARG A 26 22.73 -5.81 -0.65
N SER A 27 21.63 -6.54 -0.73
CA SER A 27 20.37 -5.99 -1.24
C SER A 27 19.58 -5.34 -0.11
N PHE A 28 18.91 -4.24 -0.42
CA PHE A 28 17.80 -3.79 0.42
C PHE A 28 16.65 -4.78 0.29
N LEU A 29 15.81 -4.90 1.33
CA LEU A 29 14.65 -5.75 1.27
C LEU A 29 13.64 -5.14 0.29
N GLU A 30 13.45 -5.79 -0.85
CA GLU A 30 12.48 -5.42 -1.86
C GLU A 30 11.63 -6.66 -2.15
N VAL A 31 10.36 -6.61 -1.78
CA VAL A 31 9.47 -7.79 -1.77
C VAL A 31 8.55 -7.85 -2.99
N THR A 32 8.57 -6.86 -3.87
CA THR A 32 7.68 -6.78 -5.05
C THR A 32 7.79 -8.02 -5.96
N PRO A 33 8.98 -8.51 -6.36
CA PRO A 33 9.11 -9.73 -7.14
C PRO A 33 8.50 -10.95 -6.45
N ALA A 34 8.70 -11.08 -5.14
CA ALA A 34 8.19 -12.20 -4.37
C ALA A 34 6.66 -12.14 -4.24
N MET A 35 6.08 -10.96 -4.04
CA MET A 35 4.64 -10.74 -4.01
C MET A 35 3.98 -11.11 -5.35
N ASN A 36 4.57 -10.64 -6.46
CA ASN A 36 4.08 -10.95 -7.80
C ASN A 36 4.20 -12.46 -8.11
N ALA A 37 5.31 -13.09 -7.77
CA ALA A 37 5.50 -14.53 -7.96
C ALA A 37 4.53 -15.39 -7.14
N GLN A 38 4.08 -14.89 -5.99
CA GLN A 38 3.09 -15.54 -5.13
C GLN A 38 1.64 -15.20 -5.49
N GLY A 39 1.41 -14.32 -6.48
CA GLY A 39 0.06 -13.94 -6.92
C GLY A 39 -0.67 -13.05 -5.92
N TYR A 40 0.04 -12.16 -5.22
CA TYR A 40 -0.59 -11.18 -4.34
C TYR A 40 -1.55 -10.27 -5.11
N THR A 41 -2.63 -9.88 -4.45
CA THR A 41 -3.61 -8.90 -4.95
C THR A 41 -3.73 -7.75 -3.95
N PRO A 42 -4.28 -6.58 -4.34
CA PRO A 42 -4.59 -5.50 -3.40
C PRO A 42 -5.38 -5.98 -2.18
N LEU A 43 -6.38 -6.83 -2.38
CA LEU A 43 -7.16 -7.41 -1.29
C LEU A 43 -6.28 -8.16 -0.28
N VAL A 44 -5.38 -9.03 -0.77
CA VAL A 44 -4.45 -9.78 0.09
C VAL A 44 -3.51 -8.85 0.85
N MET A 45 -3.06 -7.75 0.22
CA MET A 45 -2.20 -6.76 0.90
C MET A 45 -2.90 -6.10 2.09
N PHE A 46 -4.19 -5.75 1.95
CA PHE A 46 -4.98 -5.19 3.05
C PHE A 46 -5.34 -6.24 4.11
N GLN A 47 -5.59 -7.49 3.72
CA GLN A 47 -5.81 -8.59 4.67
C GLN A 47 -4.57 -8.87 5.51
N LEU A 48 -3.37 -8.80 4.90
CA LEU A 48 -2.11 -8.92 5.62
C LEU A 48 -1.92 -7.78 6.62
N ALA A 49 -2.32 -6.56 6.26
CA ALA A 49 -2.32 -5.42 7.18
C ALA A 49 -3.31 -5.62 8.34
N GLU A 50 -4.52 -6.12 8.07
CA GLU A 50 -5.48 -6.46 9.12
C GLU A 50 -4.93 -7.52 10.08
N GLU A 51 -4.34 -8.60 9.55
CA GLU A 51 -3.73 -9.66 10.36
C GLU A 51 -2.63 -9.12 11.28
N PHE A 52 -1.81 -8.18 10.80
CA PHE A 52 -0.82 -7.49 11.62
C PHE A 52 -1.48 -6.76 12.81
N PHE A 53 -2.51 -5.96 12.58
CA PHE A 53 -3.20 -5.25 13.65
C PHE A 53 -3.94 -6.19 14.62
N LEU A 54 -4.54 -7.27 14.12
CA LEU A 54 -5.15 -8.31 14.95
C LEU A 54 -4.13 -9.03 15.82
N SER A 55 -2.91 -9.26 15.32
CA SER A 55 -1.83 -9.88 16.09
C SER A 55 -1.40 -9.04 17.30
N LEU A 56 -1.67 -7.72 17.25
CA LEU A 56 -1.46 -6.77 18.34
C LEU A 56 -2.70 -6.60 19.23
N ASN A 57 -3.71 -7.47 19.08
CA ASN A 57 -4.96 -7.43 19.82
C ASN A 57 -5.77 -6.13 19.60
N MET A 58 -5.68 -5.56 18.39
CA MET A 58 -6.53 -4.44 17.95
C MET A 58 -7.83 -4.96 17.32
N THR A 59 -8.76 -4.05 17.00
CA THR A 59 -10.07 -4.38 16.45
C THR A 59 -9.97 -4.77 14.97
N ALA A 60 -10.69 -5.82 14.56
CA ALA A 60 -10.89 -6.18 13.15
C ALA A 60 -11.61 -5.07 12.38
N LEU A 61 -11.39 -5.01 11.06
CA LEU A 61 -12.14 -4.14 10.19
C LEU A 61 -13.57 -4.70 10.00
N PRO A 62 -14.61 -3.85 10.04
CA PRO A 62 -15.98 -4.31 9.91
C PRO A 62 -16.25 -4.87 8.49
N PRO A 63 -17.21 -5.77 8.29
CA PRO A 63 -17.56 -6.29 6.95
C PRO A 63 -17.87 -5.18 5.92
N GLN A 64 -18.49 -4.09 6.36
CA GLN A 64 -18.76 -2.90 5.54
C GLN A 64 -17.48 -2.28 4.96
N PHE A 65 -16.35 -2.33 5.67
CA PHE A 65 -15.08 -1.83 5.17
C PHE A 65 -14.70 -2.53 3.86
N TRP A 66 -14.77 -3.86 3.83
CA TRP A 66 -14.38 -4.66 2.66
C TRP A 66 -15.32 -4.50 1.47
N ILE A 67 -16.61 -4.29 1.74
CA ILE A 67 -17.63 -4.09 0.71
C ILE A 67 -17.52 -2.70 0.08
N ASN A 68 -17.26 -1.68 0.92
CA ASN A 68 -17.40 -0.29 0.51
C ASN A 68 -16.07 0.42 0.17
N SER A 69 -14.93 -0.15 0.54
CA SER A 69 -13.60 0.41 0.22
C SER A 69 -13.24 0.20 -1.25
N MET A 70 -12.45 1.13 -1.78
CA MET A 70 -11.86 1.04 -3.11
C MET A 70 -10.39 0.72 -2.94
N LEU A 71 -10.05 -0.57 -3.03
CA LEU A 71 -8.68 -1.08 -2.85
C LEU A 71 -7.92 -1.19 -4.18
N GLU A 72 -8.61 -1.04 -5.31
CA GLU A 72 -8.03 -1.07 -6.65
C GLU A 72 -8.68 -0.01 -7.53
N GLU A 73 -7.99 0.39 -8.61
CA GLU A 73 -8.53 1.35 -9.55
C GLU A 73 -9.70 0.73 -10.34
N PRO A 74 -10.91 1.33 -10.30
CA PRO A 74 -12.04 0.80 -11.03
C PRO A 74 -11.89 1.07 -12.55
N PRO A 75 -12.18 0.08 -13.42
CA PRO A 75 -11.98 0.23 -14.86
C PRO A 75 -13.04 1.10 -15.55
N ASP A 76 -14.18 1.34 -14.90
CA ASP A 76 -15.37 1.97 -15.47
C ASP A 76 -15.40 3.50 -15.30
N ARG A 77 -14.54 4.08 -14.45
CA ARG A 77 -14.61 5.51 -14.12
C ARG A 77 -13.28 6.11 -13.65
N PRO A 78 -13.04 7.40 -13.91
CA PRO A 78 -11.90 8.11 -13.34
C PRO A 78 -12.09 8.31 -11.83
N VAL A 79 -11.01 8.19 -11.06
CA VAL A 79 -11.00 8.38 -9.60
C VAL A 79 -9.76 9.15 -9.14
N LEU A 80 -9.84 9.77 -7.96
CA LEU A 80 -8.66 10.34 -7.32
C LEU A 80 -7.85 9.21 -6.66
N CYS A 81 -6.71 8.84 -7.23
CA CYS A 81 -5.91 7.69 -6.75
C CYS A 81 -5.06 7.94 -5.50
N GLN A 82 -4.93 9.19 -5.04
CA GLN A 82 -4.14 9.49 -3.85
C GLN A 82 -4.67 8.71 -2.63
N PRO A 83 -3.84 7.90 -1.93
CA PRO A 83 -4.27 7.12 -0.78
C PRO A 83 -4.92 7.99 0.29
N SER A 84 -6.06 7.54 0.81
CA SER A 84 -6.72 8.17 1.94
C SER A 84 -7.63 7.20 2.70
N ALA A 85 -7.72 7.40 4.01
CA ALA A 85 -8.66 6.73 4.90
C ALA A 85 -9.80 7.69 5.28
N TRP A 86 -11.02 7.15 5.38
CA TRP A 86 -12.25 7.91 5.54
C TRP A 86 -13.07 7.39 6.71
N ASP A 87 -13.38 8.28 7.64
CA ASP A 87 -14.38 8.09 8.69
C ASP A 87 -15.67 8.82 8.26
N PHE A 88 -16.79 8.10 8.22
CA PHE A 88 -18.09 8.65 7.88
C PHE A 88 -18.84 9.20 9.11
N CYS A 89 -18.17 9.32 10.25
CA CYS A 89 -18.62 9.95 11.48
C CYS A 89 -19.89 9.33 12.09
N ASN A 90 -20.15 8.05 11.82
CA ASN A 90 -21.31 7.32 12.32
C ASN A 90 -20.93 6.14 13.24
N GLY A 91 -19.64 5.92 13.49
CA GLY A 91 -19.14 4.82 14.33
C GLY A 91 -19.23 3.43 13.71
N GLN A 92 -19.58 3.32 12.42
CA GLN A 92 -19.86 2.04 11.75
C GLN A 92 -19.17 1.93 10.38
N ASP A 93 -19.06 3.03 9.64
CA ASP A 93 -18.61 3.06 8.25
C ASP A 93 -17.26 3.75 8.14
N TYR A 94 -16.25 2.93 7.87
CA TYR A 94 -14.87 3.31 7.68
C TYR A 94 -14.39 2.71 6.37
N ARG A 95 -13.64 3.49 5.59
CA ARG A 95 -13.24 3.06 4.24
C ARG A 95 -11.83 3.52 3.88
N ILE A 96 -11.19 2.78 2.98
CA ILE A 96 -9.98 3.22 2.28
C ILE A 96 -10.29 3.45 0.81
N LYS A 97 -9.64 4.47 0.24
CA LYS A 97 -9.63 4.76 -1.20
C LYS A 97 -8.20 4.85 -1.68
N MET A 98 -7.70 3.79 -2.31
CA MET A 98 -6.34 3.68 -2.83
C MET A 98 -6.35 2.90 -4.16
N CYS A 99 -5.65 3.41 -5.17
CA CYS A 99 -5.40 2.66 -6.41
C CYS A 99 -4.17 1.79 -6.19
N THR A 100 -4.32 0.71 -5.41
CA THR A 100 -3.19 -0.10 -4.96
C THR A 100 -2.59 -0.90 -6.10
N THR A 101 -1.27 -0.83 -6.20
CA THR A 101 -0.45 -1.67 -7.06
C THR A 101 0.29 -2.70 -6.21
N VAL A 102 0.56 -3.87 -6.77
CA VAL A 102 1.27 -4.95 -6.05
C VAL A 102 2.76 -4.61 -5.99
N THR A 103 3.12 -3.74 -5.05
CA THR A 103 4.49 -3.28 -4.80
C THR A 103 4.79 -3.20 -3.31
N HIS A 104 6.06 -3.28 -2.94
CA HIS A 104 6.52 -3.10 -1.56
C HIS A 104 6.10 -1.73 -1.00
N LYS A 105 6.22 -0.66 -1.79
CA LYS A 105 5.81 0.69 -1.39
C LYS A 105 4.32 0.75 -1.03
N ASP A 106 3.47 0.17 -1.85
CA ASP A 106 2.03 0.19 -1.63
C ASP A 106 1.62 -0.75 -0.50
N LEU A 107 2.38 -1.82 -0.24
CA LEU A 107 2.20 -2.65 0.95
C LEU A 107 2.45 -1.85 2.23
N ILE A 108 3.53 -1.06 2.28
CA ILE A 108 3.79 -0.15 3.40
C ILE A 108 2.67 0.88 3.50
N THR A 109 2.22 1.42 2.37
CA THR A 109 1.14 2.42 2.34
C THR A 109 -0.20 1.86 2.81
N ALA A 110 -0.48 0.57 2.59
CA ALA A 110 -1.69 -0.09 3.11
C ALA A 110 -1.70 -0.22 4.64
N HIS A 111 -0.52 -0.20 5.29
CA HIS A 111 -0.40 -0.20 6.75
C HIS A 111 -0.42 1.21 7.38
N HIS A 112 -0.19 2.25 6.57
CA HIS A 112 -0.15 3.65 7.02
C HIS A 112 -1.55 4.19 7.28
#